data_AF-A0A0G0WT43-F1
#
_entry.id   AF-A0A0G0WT43-F1
#
_cell.length_a   1.000
_cell.length_b   1.000
_cell.length_c   1.000
_cell.angle_alpha   90.00
_cell.angle_beta   90.00
_cell.angle_gamma   90.00
#
_symmetry.space_group_name_H-M   'P 1'
#
loop_
_entity.id
_entity.type
_entity.pdbx_description
1 polymer ?
#
loop_
_entity_poly.entity_id
_entity_poly.type
_entity_poly.pdbx_seq_one_letter_code
_entity_poly.pdbx_strand_id
1 'polypeptide(L)'
;MRAQKLKNFFRELTKPSNLLVFAVNMIFAYIWGPWGWTNAELWGSDWWFDTLGHAIFGFGWAFVLLYWAKKYLNWIYVQLHKFLLAIVIIAMVTWIETQFWEGIEFLWDKLAQPNFFQHLATAQKGNLDTTLDILFTSYAAAIAMVFWGAYRKFFAWKWPSEALKEAHEEIIERSKLSAEEIQSIQAEHKKLVISKIRLFWEKHFS
;
A
#
# COMPACT_ATOMS: atom_id res chain seq x y z
N MET A 1 -21.10 11.77 -13.97
CA MET A 1 -20.34 10.59 -13.51
C MET A 1 -19.12 10.91 -12.61
N ARG A 2 -18.38 12.03 -12.80
CA ARG A 2 -17.21 12.40 -11.96
C ARG A 2 -17.57 12.93 -10.57
N ALA A 3 -18.60 13.76 -10.43
CA ALA A 3 -19.02 14.33 -9.14
C ALA A 3 -19.51 13.27 -8.12
N GLN A 4 -20.22 12.24 -8.58
CA GLN A 4 -20.69 11.15 -7.71
C GLN A 4 -19.53 10.31 -7.16
N LYS A 5 -18.48 10.07 -7.97
CA LYS A 5 -17.27 9.37 -7.53
C LYS A 5 -16.50 10.20 -6.48
N LEU A 6 -16.37 11.51 -6.68
CA LEU A 6 -15.78 12.43 -5.69
C LEU A 6 -16.59 12.47 -4.39
N LYS A 7 -17.91 12.57 -4.47
CA LYS A 7 -18.79 12.55 -3.29
C LYS A 7 -18.65 11.26 -2.49
N ASN A 8 -18.59 10.12 -3.19
CA ASN A 8 -18.38 8.82 -2.55
C ASN A 8 -16.99 8.73 -1.91
N PHE A 9 -15.95 9.25 -2.56
CA PHE A 9 -14.59 9.30 -2.01
C PHE A 9 -14.52 10.12 -0.71
N PHE A 10 -15.05 11.34 -0.69
CA PHE A 10 -15.10 12.15 0.54
C PHE A 10 -15.95 11.51 1.65
N ARG A 11 -17.03 10.82 1.28
CA ARG A 11 -17.84 10.05 2.23
C ARG A 11 -17.05 8.89 2.84
N GLU A 12 -16.19 8.23 2.08
CA GLU A 12 -15.30 7.19 2.61
C GLU A 12 -14.22 7.80 3.51
N LEU A 13 -13.63 8.93 3.14
CA LEU A 13 -12.63 9.63 3.97
C LEU A 13 -13.17 10.08 5.33
N THR A 14 -14.45 10.46 5.39
CA THR A 14 -15.12 10.89 6.63
C THR A 14 -15.55 9.74 7.54
N LYS A 15 -15.33 8.47 7.16
CA LYS A 15 -15.57 7.35 8.07
C LYS A 15 -14.61 7.42 9.27
N PRO A 16 -15.06 7.13 10.50
CA PRO A 16 -14.23 7.27 11.72
C PRO A 16 -12.87 6.56 11.63
N SER A 17 -12.85 5.36 11.06
CA SER A 17 -11.62 4.58 10.85
C SER A 17 -10.62 5.26 9.91
N ASN A 18 -11.08 5.94 8.87
CA ASN A 18 -10.20 6.64 7.91
C ASN A 18 -9.79 8.01 8.45
N LEU A 19 -10.66 8.69 9.19
CA LEU A 19 -10.30 9.89 9.95
C LEU A 19 -9.22 9.59 10.99
N LEU A 20 -9.28 8.44 11.66
CA LEU A 20 -8.25 8.02 12.60
C LEU A 20 -6.91 7.79 11.87
N VAL A 21 -6.91 7.08 10.75
CA VAL A 21 -5.70 6.90 9.92
C VAL A 21 -5.14 8.26 9.50
N PHE A 22 -5.98 9.19 9.05
CA PHE A 22 -5.56 10.53 8.69
C PHE A 22 -4.97 11.30 9.88
N ALA A 23 -5.64 11.30 11.03
CA ALA A 23 -5.17 11.98 12.24
C ALA A 23 -3.83 11.43 12.72
N VAL A 24 -3.65 10.10 12.71
CA VAL A 24 -2.38 9.46 13.06
C VAL A 24 -1.28 9.86 12.08
N ASN A 25 -1.55 9.92 10.77
CA ASN A 25 -0.56 10.39 9.79
C ASN A 25 -0.22 11.87 9.98
N MET A 26 -1.17 12.71 10.36
CA MET A 26 -0.90 14.12 10.69
C MET A 26 0.01 14.26 11.92
N ILE A 27 -0.22 13.46 12.95
CA ILE A 27 0.64 13.42 14.14
C ILE A 27 2.03 12.91 13.77
N PHE A 28 2.10 11.85 12.96
CA PHE A 28 3.37 11.30 12.47
C PHE A 28 4.17 12.35 11.69
N ALA A 29 3.55 13.01 10.71
CA ALA A 29 4.17 14.07 9.92
C ALA A 29 4.54 15.31 10.75
N TYR A 30 3.84 15.58 11.85
CA TYR A 30 4.21 16.65 12.77
C TYR A 30 5.48 16.33 13.55
N ILE A 31 5.67 15.07 13.96
CA ILE A 31 6.80 14.63 14.78
C ILE A 31 8.04 14.36 13.92
N TRP A 32 7.89 13.65 12.80
CA TRP A 32 8.99 13.18 11.94
C TRP A 32 9.08 13.89 10.58
N GLY A 33 8.17 14.83 10.27
CA GLY A 33 8.20 15.54 9.00
C GLY A 33 9.16 16.75 8.98
N PRO A 34 8.89 17.78 8.17
CA PRO A 34 9.83 18.87 7.89
C PRO A 34 10.37 19.65 9.09
N TRP A 35 9.69 19.59 10.23
CA TRP A 35 10.12 20.23 11.48
C TRP A 35 11.15 19.39 12.27
N GLY A 36 11.19 18.08 12.01
CA GLY A 36 12.14 17.13 12.59
C GLY A 36 13.33 16.81 11.67
N TRP A 37 13.25 17.15 10.38
CA TRP A 37 14.36 17.00 9.44
C TRP A 37 15.55 17.87 9.84
N THR A 38 16.62 17.20 10.25
CA THR A 38 17.86 17.80 10.71
C THR A 38 19.03 17.10 10.01
N ASN A 39 20.17 17.79 9.89
CA ASN A 39 21.39 17.16 9.42
C ASN A 39 21.93 16.24 10.54
N ALA A 40 21.35 15.05 10.69
CA ALA A 40 21.74 14.09 11.69
C ALA A 40 23.06 13.39 11.29
N GLU A 41 23.92 13.16 12.28
CA GLU A 41 25.06 12.28 12.08
C GLU A 41 24.59 10.82 12.14
N LEU A 42 24.96 10.02 11.14
CA LEU A 42 24.73 8.57 11.14
C LEU A 42 25.11 7.96 12.50
N TRP A 43 24.20 7.16 13.06
CA TRP A 43 24.30 6.51 14.38
C TRP A 43 24.18 7.44 15.60
N GLY A 44 23.95 8.73 15.40
CA GLY A 44 23.63 9.70 16.45
C GLY A 44 22.21 9.52 17.03
N SER A 45 21.89 10.24 18.11
CA SER A 45 20.54 10.19 18.72
C SER A 45 19.44 10.61 17.77
N ASP A 46 19.70 11.64 16.98
CA ASP A 46 18.72 12.25 16.08
C ASP A 46 18.45 11.31 14.90
N TRP A 47 19.50 10.64 14.41
CA TRP A 47 19.41 9.58 13.41
C TRP A 47 18.56 8.40 13.91
N TRP A 48 18.85 7.88 15.11
CA TRP A 48 18.06 6.77 15.66
C TRP A 48 16.60 7.15 15.91
N PHE A 49 16.32 8.40 16.28
CA PHE A 49 14.96 8.90 16.42
C PHE A 49 14.23 8.92 15.08
N ASP A 50 14.91 9.33 14.01
CA ASP A 50 14.37 9.34 12.66
C ASP A 50 14.14 7.93 12.11
N THR A 51 15.15 7.05 12.21
CA THR A 51 15.04 5.62 11.87
C THR A 51 13.91 4.91 12.63
N LEU A 52 13.65 5.29 13.89
CA LEU A 52 12.49 4.79 14.64
C LEU A 52 11.17 5.25 14.02
N GLY A 53 11.10 6.48 13.51
CA GLY A 53 9.99 6.99 12.72
C GLY A 53 9.71 6.11 11.51
N HIS A 54 10.72 5.79 10.71
CA HIS A 54 10.62 4.89 9.55
C HIS A 54 10.14 3.48 9.94
N ALA A 55 10.65 2.92 11.05
CA ALA A 55 10.18 1.64 11.55
C ALA A 55 8.70 1.69 12.00
N ILE A 56 8.29 2.74 12.73
CA ILE A 56 6.90 2.94 13.14
C ILE A 56 5.99 3.11 11.91
N PHE A 57 6.45 3.88 10.93
CA PHE A 57 5.76 4.06 9.65
C PHE A 57 5.55 2.71 8.97
N GLY A 58 6.62 1.93 8.77
CA GLY A 58 6.56 0.62 8.13
C GLY A 58 5.59 -0.34 8.82
N PHE A 59 5.67 -0.43 10.15
CA PHE A 59 4.79 -1.30 10.94
C PHE A 59 3.32 -0.84 10.86
N GLY A 60 3.07 0.45 11.07
CA GLY A 60 1.72 1.01 11.07
C GLY A 60 1.05 0.94 9.69
N TRP A 61 1.77 1.35 8.64
CA TRP A 61 1.25 1.34 7.27
C TRP A 61 0.96 -0.05 6.76
N ALA A 62 1.70 -1.07 7.19
CA ALA A 62 1.38 -2.45 6.84
C ALA A 62 -0.03 -2.85 7.33
N PHE A 63 -0.43 -2.44 8.55
CA PHE A 63 -1.79 -2.67 9.05
C PHE A 63 -2.84 -1.79 8.38
N VAL A 64 -2.50 -0.53 8.03
CA VAL A 64 -3.40 0.35 7.27
C VAL A 64 -3.69 -0.25 5.89
N LEU A 65 -2.67 -0.68 5.16
CA LEU A 65 -2.82 -1.32 3.85
C LEU A 65 -3.57 -2.64 3.96
N LEU A 66 -3.33 -3.44 5.01
CA LEU A 66 -4.11 -4.65 5.25
C LEU A 66 -5.59 -4.35 5.49
N TYR A 67 -5.90 -3.32 6.30
CA TYR A 67 -7.26 -2.87 6.54
C TYR A 67 -7.93 -2.37 5.25
N TRP A 68 -7.23 -1.57 4.45
CA TRP A 68 -7.73 -1.11 3.14
C TRP A 68 -7.88 -2.26 2.14
N ALA A 69 -6.98 -3.24 2.15
CA ALA A 69 -7.09 -4.44 1.36
C ALA A 69 -8.38 -5.19 1.69
N LYS A 70 -8.65 -5.42 2.97
CA LYS A 70 -9.89 -6.11 3.39
C LYS A 70 -11.15 -5.31 3.08
N LYS A 71 -11.12 -3.98 3.25
CA LYS A 71 -12.33 -3.14 3.19
C LYS A 71 -12.66 -2.58 1.80
N TYR A 72 -11.64 -2.17 1.04
CA TYR A 72 -11.80 -1.42 -0.22
C TYR A 72 -11.27 -2.19 -1.42
N LEU A 73 -10.26 -3.04 -1.23
CA LEU A 73 -9.66 -3.87 -2.28
C LEU A 73 -9.91 -5.34 -1.98
N ASN A 74 -11.13 -5.67 -1.57
CA ASN A 74 -11.50 -7.02 -1.11
C ASN A 74 -11.17 -8.10 -2.15
N TRP A 75 -11.22 -7.75 -3.44
CA TRP A 75 -10.80 -8.62 -4.54
C TRP A 75 -9.33 -9.08 -4.41
N ILE A 76 -8.39 -8.18 -4.05
CA ILE A 76 -6.99 -8.54 -3.78
C ILE A 76 -6.91 -9.41 -2.52
N TYR A 77 -7.56 -8.97 -1.44
CA TYR A 77 -7.48 -9.62 -0.13
C TYR A 77 -7.98 -11.08 -0.17
N VAL A 78 -9.04 -11.33 -0.94
CA VAL A 78 -9.69 -12.64 -1.06
C VAL A 78 -8.99 -13.52 -2.10
N GLN A 79 -8.56 -12.98 -3.26
CA GLN A 79 -7.96 -13.79 -4.31
C GLN A 79 -6.52 -14.20 -4.01
N LEU A 80 -5.72 -13.30 -3.43
CA LEU A 80 -4.31 -13.61 -3.17
C LEU A 80 -4.16 -14.60 -2.02
N HIS A 81 -3.21 -15.52 -2.19
CA HIS A 81 -2.71 -16.32 -1.07
C HIS A 81 -2.14 -15.39 0.00
N LYS A 82 -2.41 -15.67 1.28
CA LYS A 82 -2.14 -14.71 2.37
C LYS A 82 -0.65 -14.38 2.55
N PHE A 83 0.23 -15.32 2.22
CA PHE A 83 1.68 -15.07 2.14
C PHE A 83 2.03 -14.10 1.01
N LEU A 84 1.42 -14.25 -0.17
CA LEU A 84 1.64 -13.33 -1.29
C LEU A 84 1.05 -11.95 -0.99
N LEU A 85 -0.12 -11.89 -0.35
CA LEU A 85 -0.69 -10.64 0.13
C LEU A 85 0.26 -9.91 1.10
N ALA A 86 0.91 -10.63 2.02
CA ALA A 86 1.92 -10.05 2.90
C ALA A 86 3.10 -9.46 2.13
N ILE A 87 3.63 -10.18 1.13
CA ILE A 87 4.72 -9.67 0.27
C ILE A 87 4.28 -8.41 -0.47
N VAL A 88 3.06 -8.41 -1.03
CA VAL A 88 2.51 -7.24 -1.74
C VAL A 88 2.37 -6.05 -0.78
N ILE A 89 1.89 -6.27 0.45
CA ILE A 89 1.79 -5.21 1.45
C ILE A 89 3.18 -4.65 1.78
N ILE A 90 4.17 -5.50 2.06
CA ILE A 90 5.55 -5.05 2.34
C ILE A 90 6.07 -4.23 1.18
N ALA A 91 5.98 -4.73 -0.05
CA ALA A 91 6.44 -4.02 -1.24
C ALA A 91 5.74 -2.67 -1.44
N MET A 92 4.43 -2.59 -1.16
CA MET A 92 3.68 -1.35 -1.26
C MET A 92 4.05 -0.35 -0.16
N VAL A 93 4.30 -0.81 1.07
CA VAL A 93 4.80 0.06 2.15
C VAL A 93 6.18 0.61 1.78
N THR A 94 7.12 -0.24 1.34
CA THR A 94 8.44 0.18 0.85
C THR A 94 8.32 1.18 -0.30
N TRP A 95 7.41 0.92 -1.25
CA TRP A 95 7.20 1.84 -2.36
C TRP A 95 6.63 3.19 -1.91
N ILE A 96 5.69 3.19 -0.97
CA ILE A 96 5.15 4.43 -0.40
C ILE A 96 6.27 5.23 0.28
N GLU A 97 7.09 4.56 1.08
CA GLU A 97 8.25 5.17 1.74
C GLU A 97 9.19 5.85 0.73
N THR A 98 9.66 5.08 -0.26
CA THR A 98 10.62 5.58 -1.24
C THR A 98 10.06 6.69 -2.13
N GLN A 99 8.77 6.64 -2.49
CA GLN A 99 8.21 7.60 -3.44
C GLN A 99 7.57 8.81 -2.77
N PHE A 100 6.92 8.63 -1.62
CA PHE A 100 6.25 9.71 -0.93
C PHE A 100 7.15 10.31 0.14
N TRP A 101 7.73 9.52 1.03
CA TRP A 101 8.45 10.08 2.17
C TRP A 101 9.81 10.67 1.74
N GLU A 102 10.69 9.81 1.21
CA GLU A 102 11.99 10.21 0.64
C GLU A 102 11.82 11.22 -0.52
N GLY A 103 10.77 11.04 -1.32
CA GLY A 103 10.46 11.95 -2.42
C GLY A 103 10.09 13.36 -1.95
N ILE A 104 9.35 13.50 -0.84
CA ILE A 104 9.01 14.81 -0.25
C ILE A 104 10.23 15.40 0.44
N GLU A 105 11.03 14.59 1.15
CA GLU A 105 12.28 15.04 1.78
C GLU A 105 13.25 15.60 0.75
N PHE A 106 13.48 14.86 -0.34
CA PHE A 106 14.30 15.33 -1.46
C PHE A 106 13.80 16.67 -2.04
N LEU A 107 12.48 16.84 -2.17
CA LEU A 107 11.89 18.09 -2.65
C LEU A 107 12.07 19.23 -1.65
N TRP A 108 11.96 18.96 -0.35
CA TRP A 108 12.19 19.93 0.69
C TRP A 108 13.63 20.40 0.74
N ASP A 109 14.59 19.47 0.70
CA ASP A 109 16.01 19.80 0.66
C ASP A 109 16.36 20.67 -0.55
N LYS A 110 15.77 20.36 -1.71
CA LYS A 110 15.91 21.16 -2.92
C LYS A 110 15.37 22.58 -2.76
N LEU A 111 14.29 22.77 -2.02
CA LEU A 111 13.65 24.08 -1.81
C LEU A 111 14.34 24.88 -0.69
N ALA A 112 14.82 24.21 0.35
CA ALA A 112 15.42 24.82 1.53
C ALA A 112 16.90 25.20 1.32
N GLN A 113 17.63 24.52 0.42
CA GLN A 113 19.07 24.72 0.25
C GLN A 113 19.44 25.51 -1.02
N PRO A 114 20.05 26.70 -0.91
CA PRO A 114 20.38 27.54 -2.08
C PRO A 114 21.47 26.95 -3.02
N ASN A 115 22.26 25.96 -2.58
CA ASN A 115 23.33 25.31 -3.38
C ASN A 115 23.14 23.79 -3.54
N PHE A 116 21.88 23.33 -3.57
CA PHE A 116 21.49 21.91 -3.62
C PHE A 116 22.33 21.02 -4.56
N PHE A 117 22.59 21.47 -5.80
CA PHE A 117 23.34 20.68 -6.80
C PHE A 117 24.84 20.51 -6.48
N GLN A 118 25.43 21.40 -5.68
CA GLN A 118 26.81 21.24 -5.21
C GLN A 118 26.91 20.29 -4.01
N HIS A 119 25.83 20.14 -3.24
CA HIS A 119 25.72 19.19 -2.12
C HIS A 119 25.26 17.78 -2.53
N LEU A 120 24.98 17.56 -3.81
CA LEU A 120 24.77 16.22 -4.36
C LEU A 120 26.01 15.31 -4.18
N ALA A 121 27.21 15.87 -4.05
CA ALA A 121 28.44 15.10 -3.78
C ALA A 121 28.51 14.56 -2.33
N THR A 122 27.90 15.26 -1.36
CA THR A 122 27.67 14.78 0.02
C THR A 122 26.56 13.72 0.10
N ALA A 123 25.82 13.49 -0.99
CA ALA A 123 24.76 12.49 -1.07
C ALA A 123 25.25 11.03 -0.98
N GLN A 124 26.55 10.76 -0.84
CA GLN A 124 27.01 9.42 -0.45
C GLN A 124 26.61 9.05 0.99
N LYS A 125 26.50 10.04 1.90
CA LYS A 125 25.88 9.83 3.23
C LYS A 125 24.36 9.68 3.11
N GLY A 126 23.71 10.56 2.33
CA GLY A 126 22.27 10.46 2.05
C GLY A 126 21.89 9.13 1.38
N ASN A 127 22.75 8.54 0.55
CA ASN A 127 22.48 7.25 -0.07
C ASN A 127 22.50 6.09 0.95
N LEU A 128 23.41 6.13 1.93
CA LEU A 128 23.41 5.11 2.99
C LEU A 128 22.24 5.30 3.94
N ASP A 129 21.94 6.55 4.30
CA ASP A 129 20.84 6.95 5.19
C ASP A 129 19.48 6.50 4.66
N THR A 130 19.09 7.05 3.50
CA THR A 130 17.89 6.67 2.74
C THR A 130 17.80 5.16 2.53
N THR A 131 18.92 4.49 2.24
CA THR A 131 18.90 3.02 2.07
C THR A 131 18.54 2.33 3.39
N LEU A 132 19.12 2.76 4.51
CA LEU A 132 18.80 2.22 5.82
C LEU A 132 17.35 2.49 6.19
N ASP A 133 16.81 3.68 5.94
CA ASP A 133 15.42 4.02 6.26
C ASP A 133 14.41 3.18 5.47
N ILE A 134 14.68 2.96 4.18
CA ILE A 134 13.92 2.03 3.33
C ILE A 134 14.00 0.60 3.90
N LEU A 135 15.18 0.15 4.34
CA LEU A 135 15.35 -1.19 4.92
C LEU A 135 14.63 -1.34 6.26
N PHE A 136 14.75 -0.38 7.17
CA PHE A 136 14.07 -0.39 8.47
C PHE A 136 12.55 -0.38 8.29
N THR A 137 12.04 0.44 7.38
CA THR A 137 10.62 0.46 6.99
C THR A 137 10.17 -0.91 6.48
N SER A 138 10.94 -1.51 5.57
CA SER A 138 10.63 -2.80 4.97
C SER A 138 10.66 -3.95 5.99
N TYR A 139 11.65 -3.95 6.88
CA TYR A 139 11.75 -4.93 7.96
C TYR A 139 10.63 -4.79 8.98
N ALA A 140 10.28 -3.56 9.37
CA ALA A 140 9.16 -3.32 10.27
C ALA A 140 7.81 -3.76 9.67
N ALA A 141 7.60 -3.50 8.37
CA ALA A 141 6.45 -4.00 7.63
C ALA A 141 6.42 -5.54 7.58
N ALA A 142 7.58 -6.18 7.36
CA ALA A 142 7.68 -7.64 7.38
C ALA A 142 7.35 -8.22 8.75
N ILE A 143 7.86 -7.61 9.83
CA ILE A 143 7.52 -7.97 11.21
C ILE A 143 6.01 -7.83 11.44
N ALA A 144 5.39 -6.73 11.02
CA ALA A 144 3.94 -6.55 11.13
C ALA A 144 3.16 -7.67 10.43
N MET A 145 3.59 -8.09 9.24
CA MET A 145 2.97 -9.20 8.52
C MET A 145 3.18 -10.56 9.18
N VAL A 146 4.32 -10.79 9.84
CA VAL A 146 4.54 -11.98 10.69
C VAL A 146 3.58 -11.96 11.88
N PHE A 147 3.45 -10.83 12.58
CA PHE A 147 2.48 -10.67 13.68
C PHE A 147 1.05 -10.92 13.21
N TRP A 148 0.67 -10.39 12.06
CA TRP A 148 -0.64 -10.65 11.47
C TRP A 148 -0.85 -12.14 11.16
N GLY A 149 0.14 -12.80 10.56
CA GLY A 149 0.08 -14.24 10.29
C GLY A 149 -0.06 -15.08 11.57
N ALA A 150 0.72 -14.76 12.60
CA ALA A 150 0.64 -15.39 13.91
C ALA A 150 -0.72 -15.13 14.58
N TYR A 151 -1.21 -13.89 14.53
CA TYR A 151 -2.53 -13.51 15.04
C TYR A 151 -3.64 -14.33 14.37
N ARG A 152 -3.59 -14.56 13.06
CA ARG A 152 -4.60 -15.37 12.37
C ARG A 152 -4.60 -16.83 12.84
N LYS A 153 -3.42 -17.42 13.06
CA LYS A 153 -3.32 -18.78 13.62
C LYS A 153 -3.87 -18.83 15.05
N PHE A 154 -3.49 -17.85 15.86
CA PHE A 154 -4.01 -17.73 17.22
C PHE A 154 -5.53 -17.53 17.23
N PHE A 155 -6.07 -16.68 16.36
CA PHE A 155 -7.49 -16.41 16.23
C PHE A 155 -8.26 -17.68 15.84
N ALA A 156 -7.76 -18.45 14.87
CA ALA A 156 -8.37 -19.72 14.47
C ALA A 156 -8.34 -20.79 15.57
N TRP A 157 -7.29 -20.78 16.41
CA TRP A 157 -7.21 -21.68 17.56
C TRP A 157 -8.16 -21.27 18.69
N LYS A 158 -8.24 -19.97 18.98
CA LYS A 158 -9.03 -19.43 20.10
C LYS A 158 -10.53 -19.33 19.79
N TRP A 159 -10.87 -19.01 18.55
CA TRP A 159 -12.24 -18.80 18.04
C TRP A 159 -12.46 -19.56 16.72
N PRO A 160 -12.51 -20.91 16.77
CA PRO A 160 -12.55 -21.74 15.57
C PRO A 160 -13.84 -21.56 14.76
N SER A 161 -14.99 -21.34 15.41
CA SER A 161 -16.27 -21.15 14.74
C SER A 161 -16.31 -19.84 13.95
N GLU A 162 -15.77 -18.77 14.52
CA GLU A 162 -15.66 -17.45 13.90
C GLU A 162 -14.65 -17.47 12.76
N ALA A 163 -13.52 -18.14 12.95
CA ALA A 163 -12.52 -18.31 11.90
C ALA A 163 -13.05 -19.14 10.72
N LEU A 164 -13.84 -20.18 10.99
CA LEU A 164 -14.51 -20.96 9.94
C LEU A 164 -15.52 -20.12 9.17
N LYS A 165 -16.29 -19.27 9.88
CA LYS A 165 -17.23 -18.34 9.26
C LYS A 165 -16.51 -17.35 8.34
N GLU A 166 -15.42 -16.73 8.81
CA GLU A 166 -14.62 -15.82 7.98
C GLU A 166 -14.05 -16.53 6.75
N ALA A 167 -13.53 -17.76 6.91
CA ALA A 167 -13.01 -18.54 5.79
C ALA A 167 -14.11 -18.88 4.76
N HIS A 168 -15.31 -19.21 5.22
CA HIS A 168 -16.45 -19.51 4.35
C HIS A 168 -16.90 -18.27 3.57
N GLU A 169 -16.99 -17.10 4.22
CA GLU A 169 -17.28 -15.83 3.56
C GLU A 169 -16.21 -15.47 2.51
N GLU A 170 -14.93 -15.68 2.81
CA GLU A 170 -13.84 -15.49 1.84
C GLU A 170 -13.97 -16.44 0.63
N ILE A 171 -14.36 -17.70 0.84
CA ILE A 171 -14.55 -18.68 -0.26
C ILE A 171 -15.72 -18.28 -1.16
N ILE A 172 -16.85 -17.87 -0.57
CA ILE A 172 -18.02 -17.41 -1.33
C ILE A 172 -17.65 -16.21 -2.19
N GLU A 173 -16.98 -15.21 -1.61
CA GLU A 173 -16.59 -14.01 -2.34
C GLU A 173 -15.58 -14.34 -3.44
N ARG A 174 -14.63 -15.26 -3.18
CA ARG A 174 -13.69 -15.72 -4.21
C ARG A 174 -14.43 -16.35 -5.38
N SER A 175 -15.40 -17.23 -5.11
CA SER A 175 -16.20 -17.89 -6.13
C SER A 175 -16.97 -16.89 -6.99
N LYS A 176 -17.58 -15.88 -6.35
CA LYS A 176 -18.29 -14.81 -7.04
C LYS A 176 -17.36 -14.02 -7.97
N LEU A 177 -16.20 -13.58 -7.47
CA LEU A 177 -15.23 -12.81 -8.28
C LEU A 177 -14.71 -13.64 -9.47
N SER A 178 -14.43 -14.93 -9.29
CA SER A 178 -14.04 -15.80 -10.39
C SER A 178 -15.14 -15.97 -11.43
N ALA A 179 -16.41 -16.06 -11.03
CA ALA A 179 -17.53 -16.11 -11.96
C ALA A 179 -17.67 -14.82 -12.77
N GLU A 180 -17.52 -13.66 -12.13
CA GLU A 180 -17.53 -12.35 -12.80
C GLU A 180 -16.38 -12.23 -13.82
N GLU A 181 -15.17 -12.69 -13.47
CA GLU A 181 -14.01 -12.70 -14.37
C GLU A 181 -14.25 -13.60 -15.59
N ILE A 182 -14.76 -14.83 -15.39
CA ILE A 182 -15.12 -15.74 -16.48
C ILE A 182 -16.14 -15.09 -17.42
N GLN A 183 -17.18 -14.47 -16.88
CA GLN A 183 -18.20 -13.79 -17.68
C GLN A 183 -17.61 -12.61 -18.48
N SER A 184 -16.69 -11.84 -17.87
CA SER A 184 -15.99 -10.76 -18.56
C SER A 184 -15.18 -11.28 -19.74
N ILE A 185 -14.38 -12.33 -19.54
CA ILE A 185 -13.57 -12.96 -20.58
C ILE A 185 -14.47 -13.49 -21.72
N GLN A 186 -15.59 -14.13 -21.39
CA GLN A 186 -16.55 -14.62 -22.38
C GLN A 186 -17.18 -13.47 -23.19
N ALA A 187 -17.51 -12.35 -22.55
CA ALA A 187 -18.05 -11.18 -23.22
C ALA A 187 -17.03 -10.54 -24.18
N GLU A 188 -15.76 -10.45 -23.77
CA GLU A 188 -14.68 -9.99 -24.63
C GLU A 188 -14.43 -10.93 -25.81
N HIS A 189 -14.43 -12.24 -25.57
CA HIS A 189 -14.29 -13.24 -26.63
C HIS A 189 -15.43 -13.13 -27.65
N LYS A 190 -16.68 -12.97 -27.20
CA LYS A 190 -17.84 -12.76 -28.07
C LYS A 190 -17.68 -11.51 -28.94
N LYS A 191 -17.21 -10.40 -28.37
CA LYS A 191 -16.93 -9.16 -29.14
C LYS A 191 -15.87 -9.40 -30.22
N LEU A 192 -14.80 -10.14 -29.90
CA LEU A 192 -13.74 -10.48 -30.83
C LEU A 192 -14.23 -11.38 -31.98
N VAL A 193 -15.09 -12.35 -31.68
CA VAL A 193 -15.69 -13.22 -32.71
C VAL A 193 -16.59 -12.41 -33.64
N ILE A 194 -17.45 -11.54 -33.09
CA ILE A 194 -18.32 -10.68 -33.89
C ILE A 194 -17.50 -9.74 -34.78
N SER A 195 -16.43 -9.13 -34.28
CA SER A 195 -15.58 -8.25 -35.08
C SER A 195 -14.88 -8.99 -36.22
N LYS A 196 -14.41 -10.22 -35.99
CA LYS A 196 -13.83 -11.09 -37.03
C LYS A 196 -14.86 -11.48 -38.10
N ILE A 197 -16.07 -11.84 -37.70
CA ILE A 197 -17.16 -12.16 -38.64
C ILE A 197 -17.48 -10.93 -39.50
N ARG A 198 -17.62 -9.76 -38.87
CA ARG A 198 -17.89 -8.50 -39.58
C ARG A 198 -16.80 -8.17 -40.60
N LEU A 199 -15.52 -8.24 -40.21
CA LEU A 199 -14.39 -8.00 -41.10
C LEU A 199 -14.35 -8.99 -42.26
N PHE A 200 -14.66 -10.27 -42.00
CA PHE A 200 -14.77 -11.27 -43.05
C PHE A 200 -15.87 -10.91 -44.06
N TRP A 201 -17.04 -10.51 -43.58
CA TRP A 201 -18.17 -10.09 -44.42
C TRP A 201 -17.84 -8.87 -45.26
N GLU A 202 -17.29 -7.81 -44.66
CA GLU A 202 -16.84 -6.60 -45.36
C GLU A 202 -15.76 -6.92 -46.41
N LYS A 203 -14.90 -7.92 -46.17
CA LYS A 203 -13.86 -8.28 -47.15
C LYS A 203 -14.39 -9.04 -48.38
N HIS A 204 -15.43 -9.85 -48.23
CA HIS A 204 -15.86 -10.79 -49.28
C HIS A 204 -17.18 -10.42 -49.94
N PHE A 205 -17.97 -9.53 -49.35
CA PHE A 205 -19.34 -9.23 -49.81
C PHE A 205 -19.67 -7.74 -49.88
N SER A 206 -18.70 -6.84 -49.70
CA SER A 206 -18.82 -5.41 -50.04
C SER A 206 -17.72 -4.99 -51.00
#